data_AF-A4Y1Y8-F1
#
_entry.id   AF-A4Y1Y8-F1
#
_cell.length_a   1.000
_cell.length_b   1.000
_cell.length_c   1.000
_cell.angle_alpha   90.00
_cell.angle_beta   90.00
_cell.angle_gamma   90.00
#
_symmetry.space_group_name_H-M   'P 1'
#
loop_
_entity.id
_entity.type
_entity.pdbx_description
1 polymer ?
#
loop_
_entity_poly.entity_id
_entity_poly.type
_entity_poly.pdbx_seq_one_letter_code
_entity_poly.pdbx_strand_id
1 'polypeptide(L)'
;MNLIPFGLRSDGVYIDAEDATRGKSCDCTCPSCGIALIARQGDVNASHFAHDSKGASKEDIEACKYSFYVSVRYMLKQLLQGTGLLMMPPLEIDHHGQTHVITKSLPITVEPMDITPDSYEQDIMFDLIFTVSGRKLCLYISHPGRPAPIYNNLSRDQHTAVLGLDLIPFSKIFNEFYKLKSAQTLLREWLETSIKGKHWIYNPRRNAWFEHQQAKAPAVQEQQQQQVLEQTKTTRDRIKEQIAQMDRLNVVAIYRCVFCQLDFEGSALLNYCPKCNDHLSVKRKSEIAAQTPPKGKYRYR
;
A
#
# COMPACT_ATOMS: atom_id res chain seq x y z
N MET A 1 32.23 -7.37 15.62
CA MET A 1 32.19 -8.84 15.69
C MET A 1 32.73 -9.36 14.37
N ASN A 2 33.77 -10.21 14.39
CA ASN A 2 34.44 -10.70 13.17
C ASN A 2 34.03 -12.15 12.82
N LEU A 3 32.90 -12.62 13.36
CA LEU A 3 32.40 -13.97 13.09
C LEU A 3 31.72 -13.99 11.73
N ILE A 4 32.12 -14.94 10.88
CA ILE A 4 31.55 -15.13 9.55
C ILE A 4 30.62 -16.35 9.65
N PRO A 5 29.29 -16.18 9.64
CA PRO A 5 28.36 -17.30 9.78
C PRO A 5 28.27 -18.18 8.54
N PHE A 6 28.45 -17.60 7.34
CA PHE A 6 28.29 -18.32 6.07
C PHE A 6 29.52 -18.21 5.18
N GLY A 7 29.93 -19.34 4.61
CA GLY A 7 31.03 -19.44 3.65
C GLY A 7 30.53 -19.83 2.27
N LEU A 8 31.21 -19.38 1.22
CA LEU A 8 30.97 -19.85 -0.14
C LEU A 8 31.82 -21.09 -0.39
N ARG A 9 31.19 -22.26 -0.50
CA ARG A 9 31.87 -23.52 -0.83
C ARG A 9 32.24 -23.55 -2.33
N SER A 10 33.25 -24.34 -2.69
CA SER A 10 33.75 -24.48 -4.06
C SER A 10 32.72 -24.89 -5.11
N ASP A 11 31.61 -25.51 -4.71
CA ASP A 11 30.47 -25.84 -5.58
C ASP A 11 29.52 -24.66 -5.84
N GLY A 12 29.83 -23.47 -5.31
CA GLY A 12 29.04 -22.26 -5.50
C GLY A 12 27.89 -22.09 -4.49
N VAL A 13 27.78 -22.98 -3.50
CA VAL A 13 26.72 -22.94 -2.49
C VAL A 13 27.20 -22.23 -1.23
N TYR A 14 26.40 -21.30 -0.72
CA TYR A 14 26.60 -20.71 0.60
C TYR A 14 26.15 -21.72 1.66
N ILE A 15 27.02 -22.00 2.65
CA ILE A 15 26.74 -22.97 3.71
C ILE A 15 26.92 -22.33 5.10
N ASP A 16 26.19 -22.84 6.09
CA ASP A 16 26.40 -22.54 7.50
C ASP A 16 27.74 -23.14 7.98
N ALA A 17 28.41 -22.45 8.89
CA ALA A 17 29.59 -22.98 9.56
C ALA A 17 29.29 -24.25 10.37
N GLU A 18 28.05 -24.44 10.83
CA GLU A 18 27.64 -25.68 11.51
C GLU A 18 27.61 -26.88 10.56
N ASP A 19 27.22 -26.69 9.30
CA ASP A 19 27.13 -27.76 8.30
C ASP A 19 28.45 -28.01 7.53
N ALA A 20 29.45 -27.16 7.76
CA ALA A 20 30.73 -27.24 7.07
C ALA A 20 31.59 -28.43 7.52
N THR A 21 32.45 -28.93 6.64
CA THR A 21 33.51 -29.86 7.08
C THR A 21 34.51 -29.09 7.95
N ARG A 22 34.85 -29.62 9.13
CA ARG A 22 35.72 -28.93 10.10
C ARG A 22 37.07 -28.51 9.51
N GLY A 23 37.54 -27.33 9.90
CA GLY A 23 38.88 -26.83 9.56
C GLY A 23 38.97 -26.32 8.11
N LYS A 24 40.14 -26.49 7.49
CA LYS A 24 40.41 -26.07 6.11
C LYS A 24 39.72 -26.95 5.08
N SER A 25 39.33 -28.15 5.47
CA SER A 25 38.63 -29.10 4.60
C SER A 25 37.19 -28.68 4.28
N CYS A 26 36.70 -27.55 4.84
CA CYS A 26 35.42 -26.96 4.43
C CYS A 26 35.43 -26.47 2.97
N ASP A 27 36.62 -26.19 2.42
CA ASP A 27 36.79 -25.66 1.06
C ASP A 27 35.90 -24.43 0.79
N CYS A 28 35.85 -23.53 1.76
CA CYS A 28 35.02 -22.33 1.73
C CYS A 28 35.87 -21.06 1.57
N THR A 29 35.28 -20.04 0.93
CA THR A 29 35.84 -18.70 0.77
C THR A 29 34.94 -17.64 1.40
N CYS A 30 35.53 -16.52 1.81
CA CYS A 30 34.79 -15.39 2.36
C CYS A 30 33.99 -14.70 1.24
N PRO A 31 32.66 -14.59 1.34
CA PRO A 31 31.86 -13.89 0.33
C PRO A 31 32.18 -12.39 0.20
N SER A 32 32.91 -11.81 1.17
CA SER A 32 33.25 -10.38 1.17
C SER A 32 34.60 -10.08 0.53
N CYS A 33 35.63 -10.88 0.80
CA CYS A 33 37.00 -10.60 0.36
C CYS A 33 37.64 -11.71 -0.49
N GLY A 34 36.96 -12.86 -0.66
CA GLY A 34 37.45 -14.00 -1.42
C GLY A 34 38.52 -14.84 -0.72
N ILE A 35 39.04 -14.42 0.43
CA ILE A 35 40.07 -15.16 1.18
C ILE A 35 39.49 -16.49 1.69
N ALA A 36 40.30 -17.56 1.62
CA ALA A 36 39.94 -18.88 2.13
C ALA A 36 39.55 -18.84 3.63
N LEU A 37 38.58 -19.67 3.99
CA LEU A 37 38.04 -19.77 5.35
C LEU A 37 38.46 -21.08 6.02
N ILE A 38 38.42 -21.04 7.35
CA ILE A 38 38.58 -22.20 8.24
C ILE A 38 37.27 -22.34 9.02
N ALA A 39 36.60 -23.48 8.90
CA ALA A 39 35.43 -23.79 9.71
C ALA A 39 35.85 -24.10 11.16
N ARG A 40 35.43 -23.25 12.10
CA ARG A 40 35.67 -23.41 13.53
C ARG A 40 34.38 -23.86 14.20
N GLN A 41 34.34 -25.16 14.49
CA GLN A 41 33.25 -25.83 15.20
C GLN A 41 33.79 -26.34 16.52
N GLY A 42 33.01 -26.19 17.59
CA GLY A 42 33.36 -26.73 18.90
C GLY A 42 32.18 -26.67 19.87
N ASP A 43 32.30 -27.40 20.98
CA ASP A 43 31.18 -27.61 21.92
C ASP A 43 30.87 -26.37 22.79
N VAL A 44 31.79 -25.40 22.84
CA VAL A 44 31.72 -24.23 23.73
C VAL A 44 31.37 -22.93 22.97
N ASN A 45 31.86 -22.80 21.73
CA ASN A 45 31.65 -21.62 20.91
C ASN A 45 30.80 -22.01 19.71
N ALA A 46 29.86 -21.14 19.35
CA ALA A 46 29.07 -21.32 18.13
C ALA A 46 29.97 -21.52 16.91
N SER A 47 29.53 -22.41 16.03
CA SER A 47 30.16 -22.66 14.76
C SER A 47 30.27 -21.37 13.95
N HIS A 48 31.48 -21.05 13.49
CA HIS A 48 31.75 -19.86 12.67
C HIS A 48 32.93 -20.12 11.73
N PHE A 49 33.03 -19.31 10.69
CA PHE A 49 34.23 -19.26 9.87
C PHE A 49 35.19 -18.16 10.34
N ALA A 50 36.48 -18.41 10.13
CA ALA A 50 37.55 -17.42 10.26
C ALA A 50 38.42 -17.43 9.00
N HIS A 51 39.03 -16.29 8.65
CA HIS A 51 39.99 -16.23 7.55
C HIS A 51 41.21 -17.12 7.82
N ASP A 52 41.71 -17.79 6.78
CA ASP A 52 42.99 -18.48 6.81
C ASP A 52 44.13 -17.47 6.67
N SER A 53 44.73 -17.09 7.80
CA SER A 53 45.83 -16.11 7.86
C SER A 53 47.11 -16.55 7.14
N LYS A 54 47.20 -17.80 6.69
CA LYS A 54 48.35 -18.27 5.88
C LYS A 54 48.23 -17.86 4.40
N GLY A 55 47.03 -17.51 3.93
CA GLY A 55 46.76 -17.23 2.52
C GLY A 55 46.53 -15.75 2.18
N ALA A 56 46.61 -14.84 3.15
CA ALA A 56 46.36 -13.41 2.96
C ALA A 56 47.14 -12.56 3.97
N SER A 57 47.37 -11.28 3.64
CA SER A 57 47.99 -10.35 4.57
C SER A 57 47.05 -10.03 5.74
N LYS A 58 47.62 -9.56 6.85
CA LYS A 58 46.83 -9.16 8.02
C LYS A 58 45.95 -7.95 7.68
N GLU A 59 46.47 -7.05 6.86
CA GLU A 59 45.82 -5.85 6.37
C GLU A 59 44.57 -6.19 5.54
N ASP A 60 44.65 -7.20 4.66
CA ASP A 60 43.51 -7.65 3.86
C ASP A 60 42.39 -8.23 4.75
N ILE A 61 42.75 -8.97 5.79
CA ILE A 61 41.81 -9.55 6.75
C ILE A 61 41.13 -8.46 7.58
N GLU A 62 41.88 -7.45 8.04
CA GLU A 62 41.35 -6.32 8.80
C GLU A 62 40.45 -5.40 7.95
N ALA A 63 40.74 -5.27 6.65
CA ALA A 63 39.89 -4.54 5.71
C ALA A 63 38.51 -5.22 5.51
N CYS A 64 38.40 -6.52 5.78
CA CYS A 64 37.18 -7.32 5.65
C CYS A 64 36.16 -7.11 6.82
N LYS A 65 35.91 -5.84 7.15
CA LYS A 65 35.11 -5.40 8.32
C LYS A 65 33.61 -5.70 8.23
N TYR A 66 33.09 -5.96 7.03
CA TYR A 66 31.66 -6.24 6.79
C TYR A 66 31.37 -7.72 6.48
N SER A 67 32.33 -8.62 6.71
CA SER A 67 32.23 -10.05 6.40
C SER A 67 30.97 -10.73 6.95
N PHE A 68 30.56 -10.40 8.18
CA PHE A 68 29.29 -10.84 8.76
C PHE A 68 28.11 -10.46 7.86
N TYR A 69 27.96 -9.17 7.56
CA TYR A 69 26.81 -8.67 6.81
C TYR A 69 26.78 -9.18 5.36
N VAL A 70 27.94 -9.24 4.72
CA VAL A 70 28.03 -9.69 3.33
C VAL A 70 27.73 -11.20 3.24
N SER A 71 28.25 -12.01 4.16
CA SER A 71 27.92 -13.45 4.19
C SER A 71 26.44 -13.70 4.45
N VAL A 72 25.80 -12.97 5.37
CA VAL A 72 24.35 -13.04 5.62
C VAL A 72 23.55 -12.60 4.39
N ARG A 73 23.95 -11.52 3.72
CA ARG A 73 23.29 -11.03 2.49
C ARG A 73 23.26 -12.10 1.40
N TYR A 74 24.38 -12.79 1.16
CA TYR A 74 24.44 -13.84 0.15
C TYR A 74 23.65 -15.09 0.54
N MET A 75 23.72 -15.52 1.80
CA MET A 75 22.87 -16.61 2.27
C MET A 75 21.38 -16.26 2.13
N LEU A 76 20.97 -15.03 2.48
CA LEU A 76 19.59 -14.57 2.29
C LEU A 76 19.12 -14.68 0.84
N LYS A 77 19.97 -14.25 -0.12
CA LYS A 77 19.67 -14.41 -1.55
C LYS A 77 19.46 -15.88 -1.90
N GLN A 78 20.36 -16.76 -1.48
CA GLN A 78 20.24 -18.19 -1.75
C GLN A 78 18.96 -18.79 -1.15
N LEU A 79 18.59 -18.41 0.08
CA LEU A 79 17.37 -18.88 0.73
C LEU A 79 16.11 -18.42 -0.01
N LEU A 80 16.07 -17.15 -0.43
CA LEU A 80 14.93 -16.56 -1.14
C LEU A 80 14.82 -17.01 -2.60
N GLN A 81 15.91 -17.46 -3.21
CA GLN A 81 15.89 -18.08 -4.54
C GLN A 81 15.39 -19.53 -4.51
N GLY A 82 15.26 -20.14 -3.33
CA GLY A 82 14.51 -21.37 -3.13
C GLY A 82 13.04 -21.10 -2.77
N THR A 83 12.24 -22.15 -2.68
CA THR A 83 10.86 -22.04 -2.16
C THR A 83 10.90 -21.78 -0.66
N GLY A 84 10.14 -20.79 -0.19
CA GLY A 84 10.09 -20.44 1.23
C GLY A 84 9.01 -19.42 1.58
N LEU A 85 8.98 -19.01 2.84
CA LEU A 85 8.10 -17.95 3.32
C LEU A 85 8.90 -16.67 3.58
N LEU A 86 8.30 -15.53 3.23
CA LEU A 86 8.81 -14.21 3.58
C LEU A 86 7.72 -13.45 4.34
N MET A 87 8.01 -13.12 5.61
CA MET A 87 7.13 -12.27 6.40
C MET A 87 7.21 -10.82 5.92
N MET A 88 6.10 -10.31 5.39
CA MET A 88 6.01 -8.94 4.89
C MET A 88 5.73 -7.95 6.03
N PRO A 89 6.38 -6.78 6.06
CA PRO A 89 6.07 -5.74 7.03
C PRO A 89 4.72 -5.08 6.72
N PRO A 90 4.05 -4.52 7.73
CA PRO A 90 2.85 -3.72 7.47
C PRO A 90 3.21 -2.48 6.64
N LEU A 91 2.26 -1.98 5.85
CA LEU A 91 2.37 -0.66 5.25
C LEU A 91 1.64 0.34 6.14
N GLU A 92 2.39 1.17 6.83
CA GLU A 92 1.89 2.18 7.75
C GLU A 92 2.22 3.58 7.24
N ILE A 93 1.25 4.49 7.39
CA ILE A 93 1.37 5.88 6.99
C ILE A 93 0.99 6.74 8.18
N ASP A 94 1.94 7.55 8.66
CA ASP A 94 1.66 8.59 9.64
C ASP A 94 1.12 9.82 8.93
N HIS A 95 -0.06 10.27 9.35
CA HIS A 95 -0.74 11.42 8.79
C HIS A 95 -1.48 12.17 9.90
N HIS A 96 -1.19 13.46 10.07
CA HIS A 96 -1.75 14.30 11.14
C HIS A 96 -1.63 13.70 12.56
N GLY A 97 -0.49 13.06 12.85
CA GLY A 97 -0.23 12.44 14.15
C GLY A 97 -1.00 11.13 14.39
N GLN A 98 -1.71 10.60 13.39
CA GLN A 98 -2.37 9.30 13.43
C GLN A 98 -1.68 8.33 12.48
N THR A 99 -1.43 7.11 12.97
CA THR A 99 -0.87 6.03 12.15
C THR A 99 -2.00 5.25 11.49
N HIS A 100 -1.97 5.17 10.16
CA HIS A 100 -2.92 4.41 9.36
C HIS A 100 -2.28 3.14 8.81
N VAL A 101 -2.84 1.98 9.15
CA VAL A 101 -2.40 0.68 8.62
C VAL A 101 -3.11 0.43 7.29
N ILE A 102 -2.36 0.49 6.19
CA ILE A 102 -2.86 0.28 4.82
C ILE A 102 -2.89 -1.22 4.49
N THR A 103 -1.82 -1.93 4.85
CA THR A 103 -1.75 -3.38 4.77
C THR A 103 -1.17 -3.93 6.05
N LYS A 104 -1.79 -4.99 6.59
CA LYS A 104 -1.25 -5.72 7.74
C LYS A 104 -0.02 -6.53 7.31
N SER A 105 0.79 -6.93 8.28
CA SER A 105 1.85 -7.90 8.04
C SER A 105 1.26 -9.27 7.68
N LEU A 106 1.91 -9.98 6.75
CA LEU A 106 1.44 -11.27 6.25
C LEU A 106 2.63 -12.05 5.69
N PRO A 107 2.73 -13.38 5.93
CA PRO A 107 3.69 -14.21 5.21
C PRO A 107 3.25 -14.38 3.76
N ILE A 108 4.20 -14.23 2.83
CA ILE A 108 4.00 -14.59 1.42
C ILE A 108 4.84 -15.82 1.09
N THR A 109 4.34 -16.64 0.16
CA THR A 109 5.14 -17.70 -0.43
C THR A 109 6.01 -17.11 -1.53
N VAL A 110 7.28 -17.47 -1.53
CA VAL A 110 8.25 -17.10 -2.54
C VAL A 110 8.45 -18.30 -3.46
N GLU A 111 8.21 -18.10 -4.76
CA GLU A 111 8.41 -19.11 -5.79
C GLU A 111 9.61 -18.74 -6.68
N PRO A 112 10.56 -19.68 -6.93
CA PRO A 112 11.78 -19.39 -7.68
C PRO A 112 11.57 -18.85 -9.10
N MET A 113 10.47 -19.26 -9.76
CA MET A 113 10.23 -18.97 -11.18
C MET A 113 10.03 -17.48 -11.47
N ASP A 114 9.67 -16.69 -10.45
CA ASP A 114 9.37 -15.27 -10.59
C ASP A 114 10.53 -14.36 -10.17
N ILE A 115 11.72 -14.93 -9.91
CA ILE A 115 12.83 -14.21 -9.26
C ILE A 115 13.97 -13.96 -10.23
N THR A 116 14.36 -12.69 -10.35
CA THR A 116 15.58 -12.28 -11.05
C THR A 116 16.60 -11.73 -10.04
N PRO A 117 17.74 -12.41 -9.79
CA PRO A 117 18.78 -11.93 -8.88
C PRO A 117 19.66 -10.84 -9.52
N ASP A 118 20.26 -10.00 -8.68
CA ASP A 118 21.29 -9.00 -9.06
C ASP A 118 20.92 -8.15 -10.29
N SER A 119 19.67 -7.66 -10.31
CA SER A 119 19.10 -6.96 -11.45
C SER A 119 18.93 -5.46 -11.18
N TYR A 120 19.03 -4.67 -12.24
CA TYR A 120 18.87 -3.22 -12.19
C TYR A 120 17.43 -2.80 -12.47
N GLU A 121 16.93 -1.87 -11.66
CA GLU A 121 15.71 -1.11 -11.96
C GLU A 121 16.01 0.37 -11.72
N GLN A 122 15.78 1.21 -12.74
CA GLN A 122 16.04 2.67 -12.68
C GLN A 122 17.43 3.01 -12.10
N ASP A 123 18.47 2.36 -12.63
CA ASP A 123 19.89 2.50 -12.25
C ASP A 123 20.28 2.00 -10.85
N ILE A 124 19.37 1.36 -10.13
CA ILE A 124 19.64 0.77 -8.82
C ILE A 124 19.74 -0.74 -8.93
N MET A 125 20.85 -1.31 -8.45
CA MET A 125 21.06 -2.75 -8.38
C MET A 125 20.36 -3.34 -7.15
N PHE A 126 19.33 -4.14 -7.40
CA PHE A 126 18.59 -4.88 -6.39
C PHE A 126 19.17 -6.27 -6.18
N ASP A 127 18.97 -6.81 -4.98
CA ASP A 127 19.39 -8.17 -4.65
C ASP A 127 18.54 -9.20 -5.39
N LEU A 128 17.22 -8.97 -5.39
CA LEU A 128 16.22 -9.81 -6.03
C LEU A 128 15.08 -8.92 -6.56
N ILE A 129 14.56 -9.25 -7.73
CA ILE A 129 13.31 -8.67 -8.26
C ILE A 129 12.32 -9.82 -8.45
N PHE A 130 11.20 -9.76 -7.75
CA PHE A 130 10.08 -10.70 -7.90
C PHE A 130 9.07 -10.11 -8.87
N THR A 131 8.66 -10.87 -9.89
CA THR A 131 7.68 -10.40 -10.89
C THR A 131 6.43 -11.29 -10.87
N VAL A 132 5.31 -10.76 -10.38
CA VAL A 132 4.04 -11.52 -10.29
C VAL A 132 2.92 -10.71 -10.93
N SER A 133 2.25 -11.30 -11.94
CA SER A 133 1.11 -10.69 -12.64
C SER A 133 1.39 -9.25 -13.12
N GLY A 134 2.58 -9.02 -13.70
CA GLY A 134 3.00 -7.72 -14.22
C GLY A 134 3.35 -6.67 -13.15
N ARG A 135 3.41 -7.05 -11.86
CA ARG A 135 3.91 -6.19 -10.78
C ARG A 135 5.30 -6.64 -10.35
N LYS A 136 6.15 -5.68 -10.00
CA LYS A 136 7.50 -5.92 -9.49
C LYS A 136 7.56 -5.68 -7.99
N LEU A 137 8.22 -6.56 -7.28
CA LEU A 137 8.71 -6.32 -5.93
C LEU A 137 10.23 -6.35 -5.98
N CYS A 138 10.86 -5.21 -5.83
CA CYS A 138 12.31 -5.09 -5.78
C CYS A 138 12.75 -5.21 -4.31
N LEU A 139 13.65 -6.15 -4.02
CA LEU A 139 14.16 -6.40 -2.67
C LEU A 139 15.60 -5.91 -2.57
N TYR A 140 15.85 -5.10 -1.54
CA TYR A 140 17.15 -4.52 -1.26
C TYR A 140 17.62 -4.90 0.14
N ILE A 141 18.77 -5.55 0.25
CA ILE A 141 19.39 -5.97 1.51
C ILE A 141 20.42 -4.92 1.93
N SER A 142 20.11 -4.13 2.96
CA SER A 142 20.98 -3.07 3.46
C SER A 142 21.81 -3.50 4.66
N HIS A 143 23.01 -2.94 4.79
CA HIS A 143 23.89 -3.10 5.95
C HIS A 143 24.82 -1.89 6.07
N PRO A 144 25.63 -1.74 7.14
CA PRO A 144 26.47 -0.55 7.34
C PRO A 144 27.48 -0.23 6.21
N GLY A 145 27.81 -1.19 5.35
CA GLY A 145 28.67 -1.00 4.17
C GLY A 145 27.90 -0.82 2.85
N ARG A 146 26.57 -0.91 2.89
CA ARG A 146 25.65 -0.78 1.75
C ARG A 146 24.33 -0.18 2.27
N PRO A 147 24.25 1.14 2.46
CA PRO A 147 23.03 1.78 2.93
C PRO A 147 21.90 1.62 1.91
N ALA A 148 20.65 1.77 2.38
CA ALA A 148 19.49 1.77 1.50
C ALA A 148 19.55 2.98 0.54
N PRO A 149 19.24 2.81 -0.75
CA PRO A 149 19.24 3.88 -1.71
C PRO A 149 18.08 4.84 -1.46
N ILE A 150 18.30 6.12 -1.78
CA ILE A 150 17.28 7.16 -1.69
C ILE A 150 16.49 7.18 -3.00
N TYR A 151 15.18 6.94 -2.93
CA TYR A 151 14.30 6.96 -4.10
C TYR A 151 13.54 8.27 -4.19
N ASN A 152 13.92 9.11 -5.14
CA ASN A 152 13.23 10.39 -5.38
C ASN A 152 12.16 10.30 -6.48
N ASN A 153 12.25 9.32 -7.39
CA ASN A 153 11.47 9.29 -8.65
C ASN A 153 10.36 8.23 -8.74
N LEU A 154 10.19 7.37 -7.73
CA LEU A 154 9.16 6.32 -7.76
C LEU A 154 7.73 6.84 -7.55
N SER A 155 7.52 8.16 -7.36
CA SER A 155 6.20 8.72 -7.06
C SER A 155 5.13 8.41 -8.14
N ARG A 156 5.52 8.10 -9.37
CA ARG A 156 4.60 7.79 -10.48
C ARG A 156 4.49 6.30 -10.83
N ASP A 157 5.34 5.44 -10.26
CA ASP A 157 5.34 4.02 -10.58
C ASP A 157 4.26 3.30 -9.76
N GLN A 158 3.21 2.81 -10.43
CA GLN A 158 2.10 2.12 -9.79
C GLN A 158 2.28 0.58 -9.74
N HIS A 159 3.34 0.06 -10.34
CA HIS A 159 3.55 -1.37 -10.56
C HIS A 159 4.75 -1.95 -9.81
N THR A 160 5.67 -1.10 -9.33
CA THR A 160 6.85 -1.52 -8.57
C THR A 160 6.72 -1.16 -7.10
N ALA A 161 6.95 -2.13 -6.21
CA ALA A 161 7.15 -1.89 -4.79
C ALA A 161 8.61 -2.19 -4.43
N VAL A 162 9.15 -1.51 -3.43
CA VAL A 162 10.52 -1.73 -2.95
C VAL A 162 10.52 -2.11 -1.48
N LEU A 163 10.99 -3.33 -1.19
CA LEU A 163 11.15 -3.88 0.15
C LEU A 163 12.61 -3.81 0.59
N GLY A 164 12.86 -3.17 1.73
CA GLY A 164 14.15 -3.15 2.40
C GLY A 164 14.26 -4.25 3.46
N LEU A 165 15.38 -4.97 3.44
CA LEU A 165 15.83 -5.89 4.48
C LEU A 165 17.11 -5.34 5.13
N ASP A 166 16.96 -4.68 6.28
CA ASP A 166 18.09 -4.17 7.08
C ASP A 166 18.66 -5.28 7.97
N LEU A 167 19.94 -5.56 7.79
CA LEU A 167 20.66 -6.59 8.53
C LEU A 167 21.13 -6.13 9.92
N ILE A 168 21.03 -4.84 10.27
CA ILE A 168 21.42 -4.37 11.61
C ILE A 168 20.54 -5.03 12.70
N PRO A 169 19.20 -5.02 12.63
CA PRO A 169 18.36 -5.78 13.55
C PRO A 169 18.67 -7.27 13.60
N PHE A 170 18.92 -7.91 12.46
CA PHE A 170 19.30 -9.33 12.43
C PHE A 170 20.64 -9.57 13.14
N SER A 171 21.63 -8.70 12.99
CA SER A 171 22.92 -8.84 13.70
C SER A 171 22.77 -8.84 15.21
N LYS A 172 21.78 -8.11 15.74
CA LYS A 172 21.47 -8.12 17.18
C LYS A 172 20.85 -9.45 17.60
N ILE A 173 19.89 -9.97 16.82
CA ILE A 173 19.27 -11.28 17.05
C ILE A 173 20.34 -12.38 17.01
N PHE A 174 21.22 -12.35 16.01
CA PHE A 174 22.33 -13.30 15.92
C PHE A 174 23.19 -13.24 17.18
N ASN A 175 23.64 -12.06 17.60
CA ASN A 175 24.48 -11.93 18.79
C ASN A 175 23.84 -12.44 20.09
N GLU A 176 22.51 -12.41 20.17
CA GLU A 176 21.75 -12.89 21.33
C GLU A 176 21.60 -14.42 21.32
N PHE A 177 21.37 -15.02 20.14
CA PHE A 177 20.95 -16.43 20.02
C PHE A 177 21.94 -17.36 19.32
N TYR A 178 23.08 -16.88 18.83
CA TYR A 178 24.05 -17.67 18.04
C TYR A 178 24.60 -18.91 18.76
N LYS A 179 24.52 -18.97 20.10
CA LYS A 179 24.95 -20.15 20.88
C LYS A 179 23.87 -21.23 21.00
N LEU A 180 22.62 -20.90 20.68
CA LEU A 180 21.46 -21.78 20.88
C LEU A 180 20.95 -22.38 19.58
N LYS A 181 21.17 -21.69 18.45
CA LYS A 181 20.68 -22.09 17.13
C LYS A 181 21.73 -21.78 16.07
N SER A 182 21.73 -22.57 15.00
CA SER A 182 22.53 -22.32 13.81
C SER A 182 22.25 -20.95 13.22
N ALA A 183 23.22 -20.38 12.51
CA ALA A 183 23.05 -19.09 11.84
C ALA A 183 21.92 -19.16 10.80
N GLN A 184 21.84 -20.27 10.06
CA GLN A 184 20.82 -20.53 9.05
C GLN A 184 19.43 -20.65 9.68
N THR A 185 19.31 -21.33 10.83
CA THR A 185 18.04 -21.46 11.55
C THR A 185 17.54 -20.10 12.00
N LEU A 186 18.41 -19.30 12.62
CA LEU A 186 18.07 -17.93 13.03
C LEU A 186 17.66 -17.06 11.84
N LEU A 187 18.36 -17.19 10.71
CA LEU A 187 18.08 -16.43 9.51
C LEU A 187 16.74 -16.82 8.86
N ARG A 188 16.43 -18.12 8.82
CA ARG A 188 15.13 -18.63 8.34
C ARG A 188 14.00 -18.15 9.23
N GLU A 189 14.11 -18.32 10.55
CA GLU A 189 13.09 -17.83 11.49
C GLU A 189 12.87 -16.33 11.35
N TRP A 190 13.95 -15.54 11.19
CA TRP A 190 13.87 -14.11 10.94
C TRP A 190 13.13 -13.80 9.62
N LEU A 191 13.46 -14.48 8.53
CA LEU A 191 12.79 -14.34 7.23
C LEU A 191 11.30 -14.69 7.29
N GLU A 192 10.95 -15.76 7.98
CA GLU A 192 9.62 -16.36 7.92
C GLU A 192 8.63 -15.78 8.94
N THR A 193 9.12 -15.23 10.05
CA THR A 193 8.24 -14.84 11.18
C THR A 193 8.40 -13.40 11.65
N SER A 194 9.58 -12.78 11.44
CA SER A 194 9.87 -11.45 11.99
C SER A 194 9.48 -10.32 11.04
N ILE A 195 9.06 -9.19 11.60
CA ILE A 195 8.99 -7.91 10.85
C ILE A 195 10.19 -7.00 11.16
N LYS A 196 11.01 -7.32 12.17
CA LYS A 196 12.12 -6.44 12.60
C LYS A 196 13.17 -6.35 11.49
N GLY A 197 13.53 -5.12 11.10
CA GLY A 197 14.46 -4.87 9.99
C GLY A 197 13.85 -4.98 8.60
N LYS A 198 12.55 -5.27 8.48
CA LYS A 198 11.84 -5.29 7.20
C LYS A 198 11.00 -4.03 7.09
N HIS A 199 11.12 -3.31 5.99
CA HIS A 199 10.39 -2.05 5.81
C HIS A 199 10.15 -1.75 4.33
N TRP A 200 9.07 -1.03 4.04
CA TRP A 200 8.83 -0.50 2.70
C TRP A 200 9.72 0.70 2.45
N ILE A 201 10.65 0.60 1.50
CA ILE A 201 11.37 1.77 0.99
C ILE A 201 10.44 2.55 0.06
N TYR A 202 9.67 1.83 -0.75
CA TYR A 202 8.62 2.39 -1.58
C TYR A 202 7.44 1.41 -1.70
N ASN A 203 6.21 1.94 -1.73
CA ASN A 203 5.03 1.14 -2.04
C ASN A 203 3.98 2.02 -2.73
N PRO A 204 3.50 1.65 -3.94
CA PRO A 204 2.57 2.47 -4.71
C PRO A 204 1.24 2.72 -3.98
N ARG A 205 0.85 1.81 -3.08
CA ARG A 205 -0.34 2.00 -2.23
C ARG A 205 -0.22 3.19 -1.28
N ARG A 206 1.00 3.66 -0.97
CA ARG A 206 1.21 4.89 -0.20
C ARG A 206 0.70 6.11 -0.95
N ASN A 207 1.03 6.21 -2.25
CA ASN A 207 0.61 7.34 -3.08
C ASN A 207 -0.90 7.30 -3.31
N ALA A 208 -1.44 6.13 -3.66
CA ALA A 208 -2.88 5.94 -3.82
C ALA A 208 -3.66 6.32 -2.54
N TRP A 209 -3.11 6.05 -1.36
CA TRP A 209 -3.72 6.47 -0.10
C TRP A 209 -3.72 7.98 0.09
N PHE A 210 -2.59 8.66 -0.15
CA PHE A 210 -2.52 10.13 -0.06
C PHE A 210 -3.42 10.83 -1.08
N GLU A 211 -3.50 10.33 -2.31
CA GLU A 211 -4.41 10.81 -3.34
C GLU A 211 -5.86 10.69 -2.89
N HIS A 212 -6.23 9.55 -2.30
CA HIS A 212 -7.57 9.34 -1.73
C HIS A 212 -7.90 10.28 -0.58
N GLN A 213 -6.94 10.58 0.30
CA GLN A 213 -7.15 11.54 1.39
C GLN A 213 -7.32 12.97 0.86
N GLN A 214 -6.50 13.38 -0.12
CA GLN A 214 -6.63 14.69 -0.74
C GLN A 214 -7.96 14.86 -1.48
N ALA A 215 -8.42 13.82 -2.19
CA ALA A 215 -9.72 13.82 -2.86
C ALA A 215 -10.90 13.93 -1.89
N LYS A 216 -10.74 13.46 -0.64
CA LYS A 216 -11.78 13.56 0.40
C LYS A 216 -11.82 14.91 1.12
N ALA A 217 -10.73 15.67 1.12
CA ALA A 217 -10.63 16.92 1.88
C ALA A 217 -11.72 17.97 1.49
N PRO A 218 -12.03 18.21 0.19
CA PRO A 218 -13.07 19.15 -0.20
C PRO A 218 -14.47 18.69 0.24
N ALA A 219 -14.77 17.39 0.07
CA ALA A 219 -16.08 16.83 0.43
C ALA A 219 -16.33 16.87 1.95
N VAL A 220 -15.29 16.62 2.76
CA VAL A 220 -15.39 16.72 4.23
C VAL A 220 -15.58 18.17 4.67
N GLN A 221 -14.89 19.13 4.05
CA GLN A 221 -15.09 20.56 4.33
C GLN A 221 -16.49 21.03 3.97
N GLU A 222 -17.00 20.64 2.80
CA GLU A 222 -18.34 21.00 2.34
C GLU A 222 -19.44 20.40 3.25
N GLN A 223 -19.29 19.14 3.66
CA GLN A 223 -20.20 18.50 4.62
C GLN A 223 -20.18 19.17 6.00
N GLN A 224 -19.00 19.52 6.51
CA GLN A 224 -18.88 20.25 7.77
C GLN A 224 -19.51 21.65 7.68
N GLN A 225 -19.29 22.35 6.57
CA GLN A 225 -19.88 23.67 6.34
C GLN A 225 -21.40 23.60 6.24
N GLN A 226 -21.95 22.59 5.55
CA GLN A 226 -23.39 22.34 5.48
C GLN A 226 -23.98 21.98 6.86
N GLN A 227 -23.29 21.16 7.66
CA GLN A 227 -23.73 20.82 9.02
C GLN A 227 -23.75 22.04 9.94
N VAL A 228 -22.73 22.90 9.89
CA VAL A 228 -22.71 24.16 10.63
C VAL A 228 -23.85 25.07 10.17
N LEU A 229 -24.06 25.21 8.85
CA LEU A 229 -25.18 25.98 8.31
C LEU A 229 -26.52 25.47 8.87
N GLU A 230 -26.76 24.15 8.81
CA GLU A 230 -27.98 23.51 9.31
C GLU A 230 -28.20 23.73 10.81
N GLN A 231 -27.15 23.62 11.61
CA GLN A 231 -27.20 23.85 13.06
C GLN A 231 -27.45 25.31 13.42
N THR A 232 -27.02 26.25 12.57
CA THR A 232 -27.25 27.70 12.76
C THR A 232 -28.59 28.19 12.21
N LYS A 233 -29.35 27.37 11.48
CA LYS A 233 -30.68 27.75 10.93
C LYS A 233 -31.65 28.09 12.06
N THR A 234 -32.25 29.27 11.98
CA THR A 234 -33.32 29.67 12.89
C THR A 234 -34.65 29.01 12.50
N THR A 235 -35.64 29.04 13.41
CA THR A 235 -37.02 28.59 13.10
C THR A 235 -37.57 29.27 11.85
N ARG A 236 -37.24 30.56 11.63
CA ARG A 236 -37.67 31.32 10.45
C ARG A 236 -37.05 30.78 9.16
N ASP A 237 -35.78 30.37 9.20
CA ASP A 237 -35.07 29.84 8.02
C ASP A 237 -35.63 28.46 7.64
N ARG A 238 -35.92 27.62 8.63
CA ARG A 238 -36.56 26.31 8.42
C ARG A 238 -37.95 26.42 7.80
N ILE A 239 -38.75 27.40 8.26
CA ILE A 239 -40.08 27.69 7.69
C ILE A 239 -39.95 28.13 6.21
N LYS A 240 -38.99 29.01 5.88
CA LYS A 240 -38.75 29.43 4.49
C LYS A 240 -38.37 28.24 3.60
N GLU A 241 -37.56 27.32 4.09
CA GLU A 241 -37.16 26.13 3.33
C GLU A 241 -38.32 25.15 3.12
N GLN A 242 -39.16 24.94 4.13
CA GLN A 242 -40.39 24.17 4.00
C GLN A 242 -41.32 24.76 2.94
N ILE A 243 -41.50 26.09 2.93
CA ILE A 243 -42.30 26.78 1.90
C ILE A 243 -41.68 26.56 0.52
N ALA A 244 -40.37 26.74 0.37
CA ALA A 244 -39.68 26.53 -0.91
C ALA A 244 -39.67 25.06 -1.39
N GLN A 245 -39.79 24.09 -0.48
CA GLN A 245 -39.97 22.68 -0.84
C GLN A 245 -41.41 22.38 -1.26
N MET A 246 -42.39 22.95 -0.57
CA MET A 246 -43.81 22.85 -0.94
C MET A 246 -44.08 23.52 -2.29
N ASP A 247 -43.46 24.68 -2.57
CA ASP A 247 -43.56 25.37 -3.85
C ASP A 247 -42.92 24.58 -5.00
N ARG A 248 -41.86 23.82 -4.74
CA ARG A 248 -41.24 22.93 -5.74
C ARG A 248 -42.07 21.67 -6.03
N LEU A 249 -42.94 21.26 -5.12
CA LEU A 249 -43.86 20.12 -5.26
C LEU A 249 -45.24 20.52 -5.79
N ASN A 250 -45.52 21.83 -5.91
CA ASN A 250 -46.75 22.31 -6.51
C ASN A 250 -46.72 22.07 -8.02
N VAL A 251 -47.31 20.95 -8.44
CA VAL A 251 -47.76 20.76 -9.82
C VAL A 251 -48.74 21.89 -10.13
N VAL A 252 -48.32 22.83 -10.96
CA VAL A 252 -49.21 23.85 -11.52
C VAL A 252 -50.26 23.11 -12.36
N ALA A 253 -51.51 23.11 -11.91
CA ALA A 253 -52.62 22.51 -12.64
C ALA A 253 -53.55 23.62 -13.14
N ILE A 254 -54.19 23.38 -14.29
CA ILE A 254 -55.21 24.30 -14.79
C ILE A 254 -56.54 24.01 -14.10
N TYR A 255 -57.12 25.05 -13.53
CA TYR A 255 -58.44 25.05 -12.94
C TYR A 255 -59.40 25.91 -13.77
N ARG A 256 -60.68 25.56 -13.75
CA ARG A 256 -61.75 26.31 -14.41
C ARG A 256 -62.77 26.78 -13.39
N CYS A 257 -63.15 28.05 -13.45
CA CYS A 257 -64.29 28.58 -12.70
C CYS A 257 -65.61 28.15 -13.35
N VAL A 258 -66.53 27.57 -12.58
CA VAL A 258 -67.85 27.12 -13.07
C VAL A 258 -68.74 28.31 -13.46
N PHE A 259 -68.61 29.46 -12.80
CA PHE A 259 -69.45 30.62 -13.07
C PHE A 259 -69.00 31.42 -14.30
N CYS A 260 -67.73 31.82 -14.35
CA CYS A 260 -67.23 32.65 -15.44
C CYS A 260 -66.46 31.90 -16.53
N GLN A 261 -66.29 30.58 -16.37
CA GLN A 261 -65.60 29.70 -17.33
C GLN A 261 -64.13 30.04 -17.59
N LEU A 262 -63.52 30.92 -16.78
CA LEU A 262 -62.10 31.26 -16.87
C LEU A 262 -61.22 30.08 -16.44
N ASP A 263 -60.26 29.73 -17.30
CA ASP A 263 -59.17 28.82 -16.98
C ASP A 263 -58.00 29.60 -16.39
N PHE A 264 -57.39 29.08 -15.31
CA PHE A 264 -56.22 29.69 -14.67
C PHE A 264 -55.35 28.64 -13.99
N GLU A 265 -54.07 28.97 -13.83
CA GLU A 265 -53.10 28.14 -13.12
C GLU A 265 -53.32 28.22 -11.61
N GLY A 266 -53.28 27.07 -10.95
CA GLY A 266 -53.53 26.94 -9.52
C GLY A 266 -52.62 25.91 -8.86
N SER A 267 -52.48 26.03 -7.54
CA SER A 267 -51.74 25.09 -6.69
C SER A 267 -52.62 23.93 -6.22
N ALA A 268 -52.03 22.91 -5.59
CA ALA A 268 -52.81 21.78 -5.05
C ALA A 268 -53.63 22.12 -3.79
N LEU A 269 -53.43 23.30 -3.20
CA LEU A 269 -53.98 23.64 -1.88
C LEU A 269 -55.32 24.40 -1.97
N LEU A 270 -55.31 25.60 -2.53
CA LEU A 270 -56.48 26.49 -2.56
C LEU A 270 -56.39 27.45 -3.75
N ASN A 271 -57.46 27.55 -4.54
CA ASN A 271 -57.47 28.31 -5.78
C ASN A 271 -58.72 29.19 -5.87
N TYR A 272 -58.52 30.51 -5.91
CA TYR A 272 -59.58 31.48 -6.13
C TYR A 272 -59.65 31.81 -7.61
N CYS A 273 -60.86 31.85 -8.19
CA CYS A 273 -61.03 32.36 -9.53
C CYS A 273 -60.58 33.83 -9.60
N PRO A 274 -59.62 34.20 -10.46
CA PRO A 274 -59.12 35.58 -10.56
C PRO A 274 -60.20 36.61 -10.93
N LYS A 275 -61.28 36.16 -11.58
CA LYS A 275 -62.37 37.01 -12.06
C LYS A 275 -63.56 37.09 -11.09
N CYS A 276 -63.91 35.97 -10.44
CA CYS A 276 -65.07 35.90 -9.55
C CYS A 276 -64.70 35.99 -8.07
N ASN A 277 -63.42 35.83 -7.73
CA ASN A 277 -62.90 35.70 -6.37
C ASN A 277 -63.61 34.62 -5.52
N ASP A 278 -64.18 33.61 -6.17
CA ASP A 278 -64.80 32.44 -5.54
C ASP A 278 -63.87 31.23 -5.68
N HIS A 279 -63.72 30.46 -4.60
CA HIS A 279 -62.94 29.23 -4.54
C HIS A 279 -63.82 27.96 -4.48
N LEU A 280 -65.09 28.09 -4.09
CA LEU A 280 -66.02 26.95 -3.97
C LEU A 280 -66.47 26.44 -5.34
N SER A 281 -66.45 27.30 -6.35
CA SER A 281 -66.90 27.01 -7.70
C SER A 281 -65.75 26.90 -8.71
N VAL A 282 -64.61 26.39 -8.25
CA VAL A 282 -63.40 26.16 -9.05
C VAL A 282 -63.16 24.66 -9.15
N LYS A 283 -63.00 24.15 -10.37
CA LYS A 283 -62.78 22.72 -10.63
C LYS A 283 -61.45 22.50 -11.33
N ARG A 284 -60.70 21.48 -10.91
CA ARG A 284 -59.50 21.05 -11.63
C ARG A 284 -59.91 20.51 -13.00
N LYS A 285 -59.25 20.97 -14.06
CA LYS A 285 -59.51 20.50 -15.42
C LYS A 285 -58.73 19.19 -15.61
N SER A 286 -59.37 18.04 -15.33
CA SER A 286 -58.75 16.71 -15.49
C SER A 286 -58.27 16.50 -16.94
N GLU A 287 -57.12 15.84 -17.09
CA GLU A 287 -56.41 15.57 -18.34
C GLU A 287 -57.36 15.21 -19.49
N ILE A 288 -57.29 15.99 -20.57
CA ILE A 288 -58.17 15.87 -21.73
C ILE A 288 -57.90 14.51 -22.40
N ALA A 289 -58.84 13.58 -22.22
CA ALA A 289 -59.06 12.49 -23.15
C ALA A 289 -59.22 13.08 -24.56
N ALA A 290 -58.41 12.59 -25.50
CA ALA A 290 -58.44 13.01 -26.89
C ALA A 290 -59.86 12.96 -27.45
N GLN A 291 -60.41 14.12 -27.79
CA GLN A 291 -61.57 14.21 -28.68
C GLN A 291 -61.16 15.06 -29.89
N THR A 292 -61.21 14.38 -31.03
CA THR A 292 -61.00 14.81 -32.41
C THR A 292 -61.47 16.24 -32.71
N PRO A 293 -60.70 17.03 -33.48
CA PRO A 293 -61.12 18.37 -33.86
C PRO A 293 -62.34 18.34 -34.80
N PRO A 294 -63.27 19.30 -34.69
CA PRO A 294 -64.36 19.43 -35.64
C PRO A 294 -63.80 19.85 -37.01
N LYS A 295 -64.14 19.08 -38.05
CA LYS A 295 -63.92 19.45 -39.45
C LYS A 295 -64.80 20.65 -39.79
N GLY A 296 -64.24 21.85 -39.73
CA GLY A 296 -64.87 23.08 -40.18
C GLY A 296 -64.07 23.75 -41.29
N LYS A 297 -64.45 23.49 -42.54
CA LYS A 297 -64.02 24.25 -43.71
C LYS A 297 -64.59 25.65 -43.63
N TYR A 298 -63.77 26.70 -43.67
CA TYR A 298 -64.20 27.98 -44.23
C TYR A 298 -63.10 28.59 -45.10
N ARG A 299 -63.47 28.78 -46.37
CA ARG A 299 -62.75 29.52 -47.41
C ARG A 299 -63.04 31.01 -47.25
N TYR A 300 -62.07 31.83 -47.64
CA TYR A 300 -62.12 33.29 -47.78
C TYR A 300 -63.35 33.81 -48.55
N ARG A 301 -63.97 34.88 -48.03
CA ARG A 301 -63.99 36.23 -48.62
C ARG A 301 -64.42 37.25 -47.57
#